data_AF-K1Z1H4-F1
#
_entry.id   AF-K1Z1H4-F1
#
_cell.length_a   1.000
_cell.length_b   1.000
_cell.length_c   1.000
_cell.angle_alpha   90.00
_cell.angle_beta   90.00
_cell.angle_gamma   90.00
#
_symmetry.space_group_name_H-M   'P 1'
#
loop_
_entity.id
_entity.type
_entity.pdbx_description
1 polymer ?
#
loop_
_entity_poly.entity_id
_entity_poly.type
_entity_poly.pdbx_seq_one_letter_code
_entity_poly.pdbx_strand_id
1 'polypeptide(L)'
;GHAWPFARLACPYCDHEDPQNSNIFFIDGKPEDIAFTCDKCRRYLVTANRSASLGHPPADLIAMSLTHLDVILQEKGYSPVTECEWNSFGTQEI
;
A
#
# COMPACT_ATOMS: atom_id res chain seq x y z
N GLY A 1 2.62 16.63 -6.37
CA GLY A 1 1.55 15.66 -6.08
C GLY A 1 0.19 16.30 -6.25
N HIS A 2 -0.84 15.50 -6.54
CA HIS A 2 -2.24 15.91 -6.55
C HIS A 2 -3.03 14.97 -5.64
N ALA A 3 -4.08 15.48 -4.99
CA ALA A 3 -4.98 14.68 -4.17
C ALA A 3 -6.38 14.72 -4.79
N TRP A 4 -7.00 13.56 -4.92
CA TRP A 4 -8.37 13.42 -5.40
C TRP A 4 -9.09 12.33 -4.59
N PRO A 5 -10.41 12.45 -4.40
CA PRO A 5 -11.17 11.39 -3.75
C PRO A 5 -11.19 10.12 -4.61
N PHE A 6 -11.06 8.97 -3.96
CA PHE A 6 -11.11 7.66 -4.61
C PHE A 6 -11.96 6.69 -3.76
N ALA A 7 -12.66 5.76 -4.41
CA ALA A 7 -13.53 4.81 -3.73
C ALA A 7 -12.70 3.82 -2.89
N ARG A 8 -12.91 3.81 -1.57
CA ARG A 8 -12.12 2.97 -0.64
C ARG A 8 -12.22 1.46 -0.88
N LEU A 9 -13.30 1.00 -1.53
CA LEU A 9 -13.58 -0.41 -1.77
C LEU A 9 -13.13 -0.89 -3.16
N ALA A 10 -12.61 0.01 -4.00
CA ALA A 10 -12.12 -0.32 -5.33
C ALA A 10 -10.60 -0.49 -5.30
N CYS A 11 -10.08 -1.46 -6.07
CA CYS A 11 -8.65 -1.54 -6.32
C CYS A 11 -8.20 -0.35 -7.20
N PRO A 12 -7.23 0.48 -6.77
CA PRO A 12 -6.77 1.63 -7.55
C PRO A 12 -6.05 1.27 -8.85
N TYR A 13 -5.74 -0.01 -9.08
CA TYR A 13 -5.06 -0.50 -10.28
C TYR A 13 -6.01 -1.14 -11.30
N CYS A 14 -6.90 -2.05 -10.86
CA CYS A 14 -7.76 -2.83 -11.76
C CYS A 14 -9.26 -2.53 -11.61
N ASP A 15 -9.61 -1.57 -10.76
CA ASP A 15 -10.98 -1.11 -10.49
C ASP A 15 -11.94 -2.21 -10.02
N HIS A 16 -11.39 -3.32 -9.52
CA HIS A 16 -12.19 -4.38 -8.95
C HIS A 16 -12.67 -3.97 -7.56
N GLU A 17 -13.98 -3.92 -7.40
CA GLU A 17 -14.63 -3.84 -6.11
C GLU A 17 -14.77 -5.24 -5.52
N ASP A 18 -14.19 -5.43 -4.35
CA ASP A 18 -14.44 -6.62 -3.53
C ASP A 18 -14.85 -6.17 -2.13
N PRO A 19 -16.16 -6.10 -1.84
CA PRO A 19 -16.65 -5.72 -0.52
C PRO A 19 -16.26 -6.70 0.60
N GLN A 20 -15.75 -7.89 0.27
CA GLN A 20 -15.44 -8.96 1.21
C GLN A 20 -13.92 -9.21 1.37
N ASN A 21 -13.11 -9.02 0.31
CA ASN A 21 -11.66 -9.30 0.29
C ASN A 21 -10.75 -8.08 0.03
N SER A 22 -11.18 -6.85 0.32
CA SER A 22 -10.23 -5.74 0.45
C SER A 22 -9.35 -5.99 1.69
N ASN A 23 -8.31 -6.78 1.51
CA ASN A 23 -7.46 -7.32 2.55
C ASN A 23 -6.58 -6.20 3.09
N ILE A 24 -6.90 -5.73 4.30
CA ILE A 24 -6.03 -4.84 5.08
C ILE A 24 -4.96 -5.72 5.70
N PHE A 25 -3.74 -5.63 5.18
CA PHE A 25 -2.57 -6.24 5.80
C PHE A 25 -2.03 -5.30 6.87
N PHE A 26 -1.78 -5.81 8.07
CA PHE A 26 -1.12 -5.08 9.16
C PHE A 26 -0.12 -6.01 9.84
N ILE A 27 0.91 -5.41 10.44
CA ILE A 27 1.89 -6.14 11.24
C ILE A 27 1.43 -6.17 12.70
N ASP A 28 1.57 -7.32 13.35
CA ASP A 28 1.22 -7.46 14.76
C ASP A 28 2.04 -6.47 15.61
N GLY A 29 1.34 -5.71 16.46
CA GLY A 29 1.93 -4.64 17.28
C GLY A 29 2.04 -3.24 16.62
N LYS A 30 1.63 -3.06 15.36
CA LYS A 30 1.58 -1.75 14.67
C LYS A 30 0.30 -1.59 13.82
N PRO A 31 -0.87 -1.36 14.45
CA PRO A 31 -2.15 -1.28 13.73
C PRO A 31 -2.28 -0.05 12.81
N GLU A 32 -1.42 0.96 12.97
CA GLU A 32 -1.37 2.14 12.10
C GLU A 32 -0.68 1.89 10.75
N ASP A 33 0.21 0.89 10.68
CA ASP A 33 0.97 0.54 9.48
C ASP A 33 0.19 -0.51 8.71
N ILE A 34 -0.49 -0.07 7.65
CA ILE A 34 -1.39 -0.92 6.88
C ILE A 34 -1.07 -0.92 5.40
N ALA A 35 -1.48 -1.98 4.71
CA ALA A 35 -1.46 -2.01 3.26
C ALA A 35 -2.78 -2.59 2.73
N PHE A 36 -3.33 -1.93 1.72
CA PHE A 36 -4.40 -2.49 0.92
C PHE A 36 -3.79 -3.48 -0.07
N THR A 37 -4.33 -4.70 -0.16
CA THR A 37 -3.94 -5.67 -1.20
C THR A 37 -5.14 -6.06 -2.06
N CYS A 38 -4.87 -6.39 -3.32
CA CYS A 38 -5.85 -6.92 -4.26
C CYS A 38 -5.42 -8.29 -4.75
N ASP A 39 -6.22 -9.32 -4.45
CA ASP A 39 -5.88 -10.69 -4.84
C ASP A 39 -6.11 -10.96 -6.33
N LYS A 40 -7.02 -10.21 -6.97
CA LYS A 40 -7.33 -10.34 -8.40
C LYS A 40 -6.15 -9.95 -9.30
N CYS A 41 -5.52 -8.80 -9.04
CA CYS A 41 -4.39 -8.31 -9.83
C CYS A 41 -3.04 -8.42 -9.11
N ARG A 42 -3.03 -8.95 -7.87
CA ARG A 42 -1.83 -9.14 -7.04
C ARG A 42 -1.05 -7.83 -6.81
N ARG A 43 -1.77 -6.71 -6.71
CA ARG A 43 -1.20 -5.38 -6.42
C ARG A 43 -1.47 -4.94 -4.99
N TYR A 44 -0.60 -4.09 -4.44
CA TYR A 44 -0.78 -3.51 -3.12
C TYR A 44 -0.51 -1.99 -3.08
N LEU A 45 -1.13 -1.31 -2.10
CA LEU A 45 -0.92 0.10 -1.79
C LEU A 45 -0.70 0.26 -0.29
N VAL A 46 0.49 0.73 0.10
CA VAL A 46 0.79 1.09 1.48
C VAL A 46 -0.03 2.31 1.90
N THR A 47 -0.53 2.29 3.12
CA THR A 47 -1.36 3.36 3.67
C THR A 47 -1.18 3.46 5.18
N ALA A 48 -1.37 4.64 5.74
CA ALA A 48 -1.28 4.84 7.18
C ALA A 48 -2.66 5.18 7.73
N ASN A 49 -3.14 4.37 8.67
CA ASN A 49 -4.39 4.67 9.37
C ASN A 49 -4.13 5.71 10.47
N ARG A 50 -3.98 6.98 10.07
CA ARG A 50 -3.71 8.08 11.00
C ARG A 50 -5.00 8.78 11.39
N SER A 51 -5.14 9.08 12.69
CA SER A 51 -6.20 9.96 13.19
C SER A 51 -6.12 11.31 12.48
N ALA A 52 -7.27 11.86 12.09
CA ALA A 52 -7.39 13.18 11.46
C ALA A 52 -6.77 14.32 12.31
N SER A 53 -6.56 14.09 13.61
CA SER A 53 -5.96 15.03 14.55
C SER A 53 -4.42 15.16 14.46
N LEU A 54 -3.72 14.25 13.74
CA LEU A 54 -2.25 14.19 13.71
C LEU A 54 -1.61 14.92 12.51
N GLY A 55 -2.40 15.62 11.71
CA GLY A 55 -1.95 16.21 10.45
C GLY A 55 -1.69 15.15 9.37
N HIS A 56 -1.52 15.59 8.13
CA HIS A 56 -1.20 14.72 6.98
C HIS A 56 0.21 15.04 6.51
N PRO A 57 1.23 14.26 6.91
CA PRO A 57 2.56 14.37 6.33
C PRO A 57 2.51 14.15 4.81
N PRO A 58 3.53 14.59 4.06
CA PRO A 58 3.65 14.26 2.65
C PRO A 58 3.50 12.75 2.41
N ALA A 59 2.73 12.37 1.39
CA ALA A 59 2.44 10.97 1.09
C ALA A 59 3.72 10.14 0.88
N ASP A 60 4.74 10.73 0.27
CA ASP A 60 6.04 10.08 0.03
C ASP A 60 6.74 9.74 1.36
N LEU A 61 6.69 10.64 2.35
CA LEU A 61 7.27 10.40 3.67
C LEU A 61 6.55 9.27 4.40
N ILE A 62 5.22 9.20 4.26
CA ILE A 62 4.43 8.09 4.79
C ILE A 62 4.84 6.79 4.09
N ALA A 63 4.89 6.78 2.76
CA ALA A 63 5.24 5.59 1.99
C ALA A 63 6.64 5.07 2.35
N MET A 64 7.63 5.96 2.48
CA MET A 64 8.99 5.60 2.93
C MET A 64 9.01 5.03 4.36
N SER A 65 8.15 5.52 5.27
CA SER A 65 8.04 4.92 6.62
C SER A 65 7.46 3.50 6.61
N LEU A 66 6.77 3.15 5.52
CA LEU A 66 6.08 1.87 5.31
C LEU A 66 6.84 0.90 4.41
N THR A 67 8.08 1.21 4.01
CA THR A 67 8.96 0.35 3.19
C THR A 67 9.07 -1.09 3.71
N HIS A 68 8.96 -1.28 5.03
CA HIS A 68 8.98 -2.61 5.62
C HIS A 68 7.76 -3.47 5.22
N LEU A 69 6.60 -2.86 4.95
CA LEU A 69 5.44 -3.54 4.35
C LEU A 69 5.67 -3.88 2.89
N ASP A 70 6.33 -2.98 2.13
CA ASP A 70 6.69 -3.26 0.74
C ASP A 70 7.52 -4.54 0.63
N VAL A 71 8.54 -4.71 1.49
CA VAL A 71 9.38 -5.93 1.52
C VAL A 71 8.53 -7.18 1.76
N ILE A 72 7.70 -7.18 2.82
CA ILE A 72 6.87 -8.34 3.20
C ILE A 72 5.88 -8.70 2.09
N LEU A 73 5.26 -7.72 1.45
CA LEU A 73 4.26 -7.95 0.41
C LEU A 73 4.88 -8.42 -0.90
N GLN A 74 6.05 -7.91 -1.24
CA GLN A 74 6.82 -8.37 -2.40
C GLN A 74 7.32 -9.80 -2.21
N GLU A 75 7.81 -10.16 -1.01
CA GLU A 75 8.15 -11.56 -0.68
C GLU A 75 6.95 -12.51 -0.80
N LYS A 76 5.74 -12.01 -0.51
CA LYS A 76 4.48 -12.74 -0.70
C LYS A 76 4.01 -12.80 -2.15
N GLY A 77 4.75 -12.21 -3.09
CA GLY A 77 4.46 -12.20 -4.52
C GLY A 77 3.37 -11.19 -4.94
N TYR A 78 3.27 -10.06 -4.24
CA TYR A 78 2.51 -8.90 -4.70
C TYR A 78 3.45 -7.83 -5.28
N SER A 79 2.93 -6.97 -6.14
CA SER A 79 3.66 -5.83 -6.69
C SER A 79 3.02 -4.51 -6.26
N PRO A 80 3.77 -3.41 -6.07
CA PRO A 80 3.16 -2.14 -5.70
C PRO A 80 2.27 -1.63 -6.84
N VAL A 81 1.24 -0.83 -6.52
CA VAL A 81 0.39 -0.17 -7.54
C VAL A 81 1.24 0.74 -8.45
N THR A 82 2.26 1.36 -7.89
CA THR A 82 3.27 2.18 -8.58
C THR A 82 4.65 1.88 -8.02
N GLU A 83 5.61 1.67 -8.92
CA GLU A 83 7.04 1.60 -8.56
C GLU A 83 7.57 3.01 -8.25
N CYS A 84 8.26 3.12 -7.12
CA CYS A 84 8.91 4.30 -6.59
C CYS A 84 10.34 3.95 -6.19
N GLU A 85 11.18 4.97 -6.00
CA GLU A 85 12.59 4.81 -5.60
C GLU A 85 12.77 3.98 -4.31
N TRP A 86 11.80 4.05 -3.39
CA TRP A 86 11.86 3.40 -2.07
C TRP A 86 11.17 2.03 -1.98
N ASN A 87 10.53 1.55 -3.06
CA ASN A 87 9.88 0.23 -3.07
C ASN A 87 10.34 -0.67 -4.23
N SER A 88 11.38 -0.25 -4.95
CA SER A 88 11.98 -1.05 -6.02
C SER A 88 13.14 -1.87 -5.45
N PHE A 89 12.84 -3.01 -4.80
CA PHE A 89 13.86 -3.93 -4.31
C PHE A 89 14.23 -4.87 -5.46
N GLY A 90 15.42 -4.66 -6.03
CA GLY A 90 15.83 -5.20 -7.33
C GLY A 90 15.38 -6.62 -7.67
N THR A 91 14.58 -6.73 -8.73
CA THR A 91 14.92 -7.62 -9.83
C THR A 91 16.07 -6.97 -10.61
N GLN A 92 17.26 -6.90 -10.01
CA GLN A 92 18.48 -6.72 -10.79
C GLN A 92 18.85 -8.10 -11.31
N GLU A 93 18.51 -8.37 -12.58
CA GLU A 93 19.12 -9.47 -13.31
C GLU A 93 20.64 -9.24 -13.32
N ILE A 94 21.38 -10.25 -12.84
CA ILE A 94 22.85 -10.33 -12.93
C ILE A 94 23.24 -10.66 -14.36
#